data_AF-A0A974BKS7-F1
#
_entry.id   AF-A0A974BKS7-F1
#
_cell.length_a   1.000
_cell.length_b   1.000
_cell.length_c   1.000
_cell.angle_alpha   90.00
_cell.angle_beta   90.00
_cell.angle_gamma   90.00
#
_symmetry.space_group_name_H-M   'P 1'
#
loop_
_entity.id
_entity.type
_entity.pdbx_description
1 polymer ?
#
loop_
_entity_poly.entity_id
_entity_poly.type
_entity_poly.pdbx_seq_one_letter_code
_entity_poly.pdbx_strand_id
1 'polypeptide(L)'
;MSLFSVFKAAQMGNEDAVLVLYNMFLPKIKKCGRSLHYETSVTDITIKFLEFIKNTDIDRMSSKNDGAIVNYIDKFFTNTCINLSKAQKDSPQIIYLDDENTFINDIPYYDDELSNLEYDYFQYLTNLQKKIIILKYIYGFSDQEIAISLGISRQAVNRAKNRGISIIKEICEKS
;
A
#
# COMPACT_ATOMS: atom_id res chain seq x y z
N MET A 1 -16.67 14.02 -12.99
CA MET A 1 -15.53 14.95 -12.88
C MET A 1 -14.31 14.18 -13.40
N SER A 2 -13.57 14.71 -14.37
CA SER A 2 -12.42 13.98 -14.95
C SER A 2 -11.21 14.07 -14.01
N LEU A 3 -10.36 13.04 -14.02
CA LEU A 3 -9.15 13.03 -13.18
C LEU A 3 -8.24 14.21 -13.52
N PHE A 4 -8.20 14.62 -14.79
CA PHE A 4 -7.48 15.83 -15.24
C PHE A 4 -7.96 17.10 -14.53
N SER A 5 -9.29 17.28 -14.43
CA SER A 5 -9.88 18.47 -13.79
C SER A 5 -9.60 18.50 -12.28
N VAL A 6 -9.65 17.35 -11.62
CA VAL A 6 -9.30 17.22 -10.19
C VAL A 6 -7.82 17.54 -9.98
N PHE A 7 -6.94 17.01 -10.83
CA PHE A 7 -5.51 17.29 -10.75
C PHE A 7 -5.20 18.77 -10.92
N LYS A 8 -5.82 19.43 -11.90
CA LYS A 8 -5.70 20.88 -12.10
C LYS A 8 -6.19 21.69 -10.90
N ALA A 9 -7.35 21.34 -10.34
CA ALA A 9 -7.87 22.01 -9.16
C ALA A 9 -6.90 21.87 -7.97
N ALA A 10 -6.36 20.66 -7.76
CA ALA A 10 -5.37 20.41 -6.72
C ALA A 10 -4.10 21.27 -6.90
N GLN A 11 -3.63 21.46 -8.14
CA GLN A 11 -2.50 22.35 -8.45
C GLN A 11 -2.77 23.83 -8.14
N MET A 12 -4.02 24.26 -8.22
CA MET A 12 -4.45 25.61 -7.87
C MET A 12 -4.63 25.79 -6.35
N GLY A 13 -4.32 24.78 -5.55
CA GLY A 13 -4.45 24.81 -4.10
C GLY A 13 -5.84 24.43 -3.58
N ASN A 14 -6.69 23.80 -4.39
CA ASN A 14 -7.96 23.28 -3.91
C ASN A 14 -7.73 22.04 -3.02
N GLU A 15 -7.97 22.20 -1.72
CA GLU A 15 -7.72 21.16 -0.71
C GLU A 15 -8.61 19.92 -0.90
N ASP A 16 -9.88 20.10 -1.28
CA ASP A 16 -10.79 18.97 -1.56
C ASP A 16 -10.27 18.11 -2.72
N ALA A 17 -9.76 18.75 -3.78
CA ALA A 17 -9.20 18.06 -4.92
C ALA A 17 -7.89 17.33 -4.56
N VAL A 18 -7.05 17.93 -3.71
CA VAL A 18 -5.87 17.25 -3.15
C VAL A 18 -6.30 16.02 -2.35
N LEU A 19 -7.32 16.15 -1.50
CA LEU A 19 -7.83 15.06 -0.68
C LEU A 19 -8.43 13.94 -1.54
N VAL A 20 -9.15 14.26 -2.60
CA VAL A 20 -9.68 13.29 -3.57
C VAL A 20 -8.53 12.49 -4.22
N LEU A 21 -7.48 13.17 -4.68
CA LEU A 21 -6.30 12.50 -5.26
C LEU A 21 -5.58 11.64 -4.22
N TYR A 22 -5.38 12.18 -3.02
CA TYR A 22 -4.76 11.44 -1.92
C TYR A 22 -5.53 10.15 -1.64
N ASN A 23 -6.84 10.21 -1.44
CA ASN A 23 -7.67 9.05 -1.16
C ASN A 23 -7.69 8.05 -2.33
N MET A 24 -7.73 8.53 -3.57
CA MET A 24 -7.69 7.69 -4.76
C MET A 24 -6.39 6.88 -4.86
N PHE A 25 -5.26 7.46 -4.49
CA PHE A 25 -3.94 6.84 -4.59
C PHE A 25 -3.38 6.32 -3.24
N LEU A 26 -4.12 6.48 -2.15
CA LEU A 26 -3.77 5.97 -0.82
C LEU A 26 -3.41 4.48 -0.81
N PRO A 27 -4.11 3.59 -1.54
CA PRO A 27 -3.71 2.19 -1.63
C PRO A 27 -2.30 2.01 -2.19
N LYS A 28 -1.87 2.85 -3.15
CA LYS A 28 -0.52 2.82 -3.73
C LYS A 28 0.54 3.42 -2.81
N ILE A 29 0.21 4.50 -2.10
CA ILE A 29 1.06 5.08 -1.05
C ILE A 29 1.36 4.01 0.00
N LYS A 30 0.32 3.37 0.56
CA LYS A 30 0.47 2.29 1.55
C LYS A 30 1.24 1.10 0.99
N LYS A 31 0.96 0.68 -0.26
CA LYS A 31 1.68 -0.41 -0.93
C LYS A 31 3.19 -0.11 -1.02
N CYS A 32 3.55 1.11 -1.43
CA CYS A 32 4.93 1.53 -1.54
C CYS A 32 5.60 1.60 -0.15
N GLY A 33 4.94 2.19 0.85
CA GLY A 33 5.49 2.30 2.21
C GLY A 33 5.83 0.94 2.83
N ARG A 34 4.91 -0.02 2.72
CA ARG A 34 5.14 -1.40 3.21
C ARG A 34 6.35 -2.09 2.55
N SER A 35 6.74 -1.70 1.34
CA SER A 35 7.91 -2.27 0.64
C SER A 35 9.26 -1.68 1.08
N LEU A 36 9.23 -0.56 1.81
CA LEU A 36 10.44 0.17 2.24
C LEU A 36 10.91 -0.20 3.65
N HIS A 37 10.08 -0.87 4.46
CA HIS A 37 10.46 -1.41 5.77
C HIS A 37 11.07 -0.39 6.76
N TYR A 38 10.64 0.88 6.72
CA TYR A 38 10.99 1.88 7.73
C TYR A 38 9.76 2.68 8.18
N GLU A 39 9.83 3.18 9.41
CA GLU A 39 8.70 3.74 10.18
C GLU A 39 7.96 4.87 9.45
N THR A 40 8.70 5.85 8.90
CA THR A 40 8.13 7.05 8.26
C THR A 40 7.84 6.89 6.76
N SER A 41 7.96 5.68 6.22
CA SER A 41 7.90 5.44 4.77
C SER A 41 6.61 5.92 4.10
N VAL A 42 5.46 5.69 4.73
CA VAL A 42 4.16 6.16 4.23
C VAL A 42 4.10 7.68 4.19
N THR A 43 4.63 8.35 5.21
CA THR A 43 4.70 9.82 5.31
C THR A 43 5.60 10.39 4.22
N ASP A 44 6.80 9.83 4.01
CA ASP A 44 7.73 10.28 2.98
C ASP A 44 7.14 10.17 1.57
N ILE A 45 6.47 9.06 1.27
CA ILE A 45 5.81 8.86 -0.02
C ILE A 45 4.65 9.85 -0.18
N THR A 46 3.91 10.12 0.90
CA THR A 46 2.82 11.11 0.89
C THR A 46 3.36 12.50 0.56
N ILE A 47 4.44 12.94 1.21
CA ILE A 47 5.10 14.22 0.94
C ILE A 47 5.53 14.29 -0.52
N LYS A 48 6.23 13.27 -1.04
CA LYS A 48 6.65 13.22 -2.44
C LYS A 48 5.46 13.26 -3.41
N PHE A 49 4.33 12.65 -3.06
CA PHE A 49 3.14 12.68 -3.89
C PHE A 49 2.49 14.07 -3.93
N LEU A 50 2.42 14.77 -2.79
CA LEU A 50 1.93 16.15 -2.74
C LEU A 50 2.84 17.10 -3.52
N GLU A 51 4.16 16.95 -3.40
CA GLU A 51 5.13 17.68 -4.21
C GLU A 51 4.96 17.39 -5.70
N PHE A 52 4.74 16.12 -6.06
CA PHE A 52 4.47 15.71 -7.43
C PHE A 52 3.20 16.36 -7.98
N ILE A 53 2.10 16.36 -7.23
CA ILE A 53 0.87 17.04 -7.66
C ILE A 53 1.16 18.52 -7.93
N LYS A 54 1.81 19.20 -6.99
CA LYS A 54 2.11 20.63 -7.08
C LYS A 54 3.02 20.99 -8.26
N ASN A 55 4.05 20.19 -8.51
CA ASN A 55 5.16 20.58 -9.41
C ASN A 55 5.05 19.98 -10.82
N THR A 56 4.16 19.01 -11.05
CA THR A 56 4.04 18.34 -12.35
C THR A 56 3.38 19.25 -13.38
N ASP A 57 3.98 19.43 -14.55
CA ASP A 57 3.29 20.11 -15.66
C ASP A 57 2.35 19.14 -16.39
N ILE A 58 1.13 18.99 -15.89
CA ILE A 58 0.12 18.08 -16.46
C ILE A 58 -0.37 18.53 -17.85
N ASP A 59 -0.18 19.80 -18.22
CA ASP A 59 -0.58 20.30 -19.54
C ASP A 59 0.32 19.77 -20.66
N ARG A 60 1.57 19.40 -20.33
CA ARG A 60 2.53 18.78 -21.26
C ARG A 60 2.21 17.33 -21.59
N MET A 61 1.23 16.71 -20.93
CA MET A 61 0.83 15.35 -21.24
C MET A 61 0.16 15.27 -22.62
N SER A 62 0.65 14.39 -23.49
CA SER A 62 0.13 14.18 -24.84
C SER A 62 -1.32 13.68 -24.85
N SER A 63 -1.72 12.95 -23.80
CA SER A 63 -3.09 12.50 -23.59
C SER A 63 -3.58 12.91 -22.21
N LYS A 64 -4.76 13.54 -22.17
CA LYS A 64 -5.42 14.05 -20.96
C LYS A 64 -6.59 13.17 -20.52
N ASN A 65 -6.69 11.96 -21.07
CA ASN A 65 -7.67 10.99 -20.61
C ASN A 65 -7.27 10.41 -19.24
N ASP A 66 -8.26 9.97 -18.47
CA ASP A 66 -8.03 9.51 -17.11
C ASP A 66 -7.05 8.31 -17.05
N GLY A 67 -7.10 7.41 -18.03
CA GLY A 67 -6.18 6.27 -18.10
C GLY A 67 -4.72 6.67 -18.27
N ALA A 68 -4.43 7.71 -19.06
CA ALA A 68 -3.09 8.24 -19.25
C ALA A 68 -2.55 8.88 -17.97
N ILE A 69 -3.41 9.60 -17.25
CA ILE A 69 -3.06 10.24 -15.97
C ILE A 69 -2.79 9.18 -14.91
N VAL A 70 -3.65 8.16 -14.79
CA VAL A 70 -3.41 7.02 -13.89
C VAL A 70 -2.09 6.34 -14.22
N ASN A 71 -1.82 6.04 -15.49
CA ASN A 71 -0.57 5.41 -15.91
C ASN A 71 0.67 6.28 -15.60
N TYR A 72 0.54 7.61 -15.70
CA TYR A 72 1.61 8.53 -15.37
C TYR A 72 1.90 8.56 -13.87
N ILE A 73 0.85 8.61 -13.05
CA ILE A 73 0.94 8.52 -11.59
C ILE A 73 1.50 7.16 -11.16
N ASP A 74 1.15 6.08 -11.85
CA ASP A 74 1.68 4.74 -11.60
C ASP A 74 3.19 4.65 -11.84
N LYS A 75 3.68 5.32 -12.90
CA LYS A 75 5.11 5.46 -13.13
C LYS A 75 5.78 6.28 -12.03
N PHE A 76 5.14 7.36 -11.56
CA PHE A 76 5.64 8.12 -10.43
C PHE A 76 5.82 7.24 -9.19
N PHE A 77 4.81 6.46 -8.80
CA PHE A 77 4.91 5.56 -7.63
C PHE A 77 6.02 4.52 -7.81
N THR A 78 6.08 3.88 -8.98
CA THR A 78 7.12 2.88 -9.29
C THR A 78 8.53 3.47 -9.11
N ASN A 79 8.77 4.64 -9.68
CA ASN A 79 10.07 5.32 -9.58
C ASN A 79 10.36 5.76 -8.14
N THR A 80 9.36 6.28 -7.43
CA THR A 80 9.50 6.73 -6.03
C THR A 80 9.90 5.58 -5.12
N CYS A 81 9.24 4.42 -5.21
CA CYS A 81 9.62 3.26 -4.40
C CYS A 81 11.04 2.80 -4.70
N ILE A 82 11.41 2.68 -5.99
CA ILE A 82 12.77 2.28 -6.39
C ILE A 82 13.82 3.25 -5.84
N ASN A 83 13.58 4.55 -5.93
CA ASN A 83 14.52 5.57 -5.46
C ASN A 83 14.69 5.54 -3.94
N LEU A 84 13.58 5.41 -3.19
CA LEU A 84 13.62 5.30 -1.74
C LEU A 84 14.30 4.00 -1.28
N SER A 85 14.03 2.87 -1.92
CA SER A 85 14.71 1.60 -1.63
C SER A 85 16.22 1.67 -1.88
N LYS A 86 16.67 2.41 -2.90
CA LYS A 86 18.10 2.62 -3.15
C LYS A 86 18.74 3.50 -2.09
N ALA A 87 18.10 4.63 -1.77
CA ALA A 87 18.58 5.55 -0.75
C ALA A 87 18.75 4.88 0.63
N GLN A 88 17.89 3.92 0.98
CA GLN A 88 18.02 3.13 2.20
C GLN A 88 19.23 2.19 2.19
N LYS A 89 19.57 1.60 1.04
CA LYS A 89 20.76 0.72 0.93
C LYS A 89 22.07 1.50 1.04
N ASP A 90 22.05 2.75 0.58
CA ASP A 90 23.22 3.63 0.60
C ASP A 90 23.31 4.45 1.91
N SER A 91 22.25 4.47 2.72
CA SER A 91 22.26 5.12 4.03
C SER A 91 23.02 4.27 5.06
N PRO A 92 23.92 4.85 5.87
CA PRO A 92 24.54 4.13 6.98
C PRO A 92 23.44 3.61 7.91
N GLN A 93 23.51 2.33 8.26
CA GLN A 93 22.60 1.74 9.24
C GLN A 93 22.70 2.54 10.53
N ILE A 94 21.65 3.29 10.87
CA ILE A 94 21.54 3.95 12.17
C ILE A 94 21.25 2.83 13.18
N ILE A 95 22.30 2.39 13.86
CA ILE A 95 22.18 1.55 15.05
C ILE A 95 21.88 2.50 16.20
N TYR A 96 20.67 2.41 16.75
CA TYR A 96 20.38 3.00 18.05
C TYR A 96 21.18 2.20 19.08
N LEU A 97 22.22 2.81 19.65
CA LEU A 97 22.91 2.28 20.83
C LEU A 97 22.02 2.60 22.03
N ASP A 98 21.10 1.69 22.35
CA ASP A 98 20.37 1.75 23.60
C ASP A 98 21.18 0.94 24.63
N ASP A 99 22.09 1.64 25.30
CA ASP A 99 22.93 1.10 26.36
C ASP A 99 22.14 1.16 27.68
N GLU A 100 21.23 0.20 27.89
CA GLU A 100 20.78 -0.21 29.23
C GLU A 100 19.99 -1.53 29.16
N ASN A 101 20.73 -2.64 29.35
CA ASN A 101 20.19 -3.96 29.60
C ASN A 101 19.27 -3.97 30.85
N THR A 102 17.94 -3.81 30.77
CA THR A 102 17.03 -4.40 31.80
C THR A 102 15.53 -4.53 31.54
N PHE A 103 14.94 -4.31 30.36
CA PHE A 103 13.47 -4.55 30.20
C PHE A 103 13.09 -5.12 28.83
N ILE A 104 13.45 -6.39 28.56
CA ILE A 104 12.72 -7.21 27.59
C ILE A 104 11.80 -8.14 28.38
N ASN A 105 10.80 -7.55 29.02
CA ASN A 105 9.55 -8.20 29.39
C ASN A 105 8.49 -7.10 29.28
N ASP A 106 7.53 -7.31 28.38
CA ASP A 106 6.33 -6.49 28.17
C ASP A 106 6.53 -5.10 27.54
N ILE A 107 6.65 -5.05 26.21
CA ILE A 107 6.12 -3.92 25.44
C ILE A 107 4.99 -4.45 24.55
N PRO A 108 3.72 -4.33 24.97
CA PRO A 108 2.59 -4.59 24.10
C PRO A 108 2.39 -3.37 23.19
N TYR A 109 2.88 -3.45 21.96
CA TYR A 109 2.58 -2.47 20.92
C TYR A 109 1.18 -2.74 20.37
N TYR A 110 0.18 -2.04 20.92
CA TYR A 110 -1.19 -2.03 20.43
C TYR A 110 -1.43 -0.75 19.60
N ASP A 111 -1.64 -0.95 18.30
CA ASP A 111 -2.58 -0.14 17.52
C ASP A 111 -3.96 -0.83 17.65
N ASP A 112 -4.69 -0.46 18.71
CA ASP A 112 -5.81 -1.23 19.30
C ASP A 112 -7.13 -1.19 18.50
N GLU A 113 -7.18 -0.54 17.33
CA GLU A 113 -8.37 -0.57 16.46
C GLU A 113 -8.20 -1.41 15.19
N LEU A 114 -6.98 -1.56 14.66
CA LEU A 114 -6.73 -2.45 13.51
C LEU A 114 -6.50 -3.91 13.92
N SER A 115 -5.89 -4.12 15.10
CA SER A 115 -5.49 -5.43 15.62
C SER A 115 -6.70 -6.34 15.93
N ASN A 116 -7.78 -5.75 16.45
CA ASN A 116 -8.98 -6.47 16.86
C ASN A 116 -9.84 -6.90 15.65
N LEU A 117 -9.81 -6.15 14.53
CA LEU A 117 -10.45 -6.56 13.29
C LEU A 117 -9.60 -7.60 12.50
N GLU A 118 -8.26 -7.54 12.63
CA GLU A 118 -7.33 -8.45 11.96
C GLU A 118 -7.27 -9.86 12.58
N TYR A 119 -7.66 -10.03 13.85
CA TYR A 119 -7.60 -11.34 14.50
C TYR A 119 -8.88 -12.18 14.33
N ASP A 120 -10.05 -11.55 14.29
CA ASP A 120 -11.29 -12.31 14.47
C ASP A 120 -11.77 -13.04 13.21
N TYR A 121 -11.56 -12.49 12.02
CA TYR A 121 -11.99 -13.15 10.76
C TYR A 121 -10.93 -14.08 10.17
N PHE A 122 -9.65 -13.78 10.42
CA PHE A 122 -8.54 -14.54 9.86
C PHE A 122 -8.26 -15.84 10.61
N GLN A 123 -8.77 -16.01 11.84
CA GLN A 123 -8.65 -17.27 12.60
C GLN A 123 -9.34 -18.45 11.91
N TYR A 124 -10.37 -18.17 11.11
CA TYR A 124 -11.14 -19.19 10.37
C TYR A 124 -10.52 -19.55 9.01
N LEU A 125 -9.41 -18.89 8.64
CA LEU A 125 -8.70 -19.14 7.40
C LEU A 125 -7.52 -20.08 7.61
N THR A 126 -7.30 -20.96 6.64
CA THR A 126 -6.05 -21.71 6.57
C THR A 126 -4.87 -20.77 6.32
N ASN A 127 -3.67 -21.17 6.75
CA ASN A 127 -2.43 -20.40 6.53
C ASN A 127 -2.23 -20.01 5.06
N LEU A 128 -2.57 -20.91 4.12
CA LEU A 128 -2.47 -20.64 2.69
C LEU A 128 -3.47 -19.56 2.24
N GLN A 129 -4.72 -19.62 2.70
CA GLN A 129 -5.75 -18.63 2.37
C GLN A 129 -5.38 -17.26 2.95
N LYS A 130 -4.96 -17.22 4.23
CA LYS A 130 -4.49 -16.00 4.90
C LYS A 130 -3.34 -15.37 4.12
N LYS A 131 -2.31 -16.15 3.79
CA LYS A 131 -1.14 -15.68 3.04
C LYS A 131 -1.52 -15.15 1.65
N ILE A 132 -2.40 -15.85 0.94
CA ILE A 132 -2.86 -15.42 -0.39
C ILE A 132 -3.72 -14.14 -0.30
N ILE A 133 -4.63 -14.04 0.66
CA ILE A 133 -5.48 -12.85 0.86
C ILE A 133 -4.63 -11.64 1.21
N ILE A 134 -3.66 -11.82 2.11
CA ILE A 134 -2.70 -10.78 2.48
C ILE A 134 -1.88 -10.35 1.25
N LEU A 135 -1.25 -11.29 0.53
CA LEU A 135 -0.48 -10.96 -0.68
C LEU A 135 -1.34 -10.26 -1.75
N LYS A 136 -2.60 -10.67 -1.89
CA LYS A 136 -3.51 -10.14 -2.91
C LYS A 136 -4.05 -8.76 -2.58
N TYR A 137 -4.60 -8.58 -1.38
CA TYR A 137 -5.40 -7.40 -1.02
C TYR A 137 -4.63 -6.40 -0.16
N ILE A 138 -3.68 -6.89 0.64
CA ILE A 138 -2.77 -6.00 1.39
C ILE A 138 -1.62 -5.61 0.48
N TYR A 139 -0.84 -6.58 -0.03
CA TYR A 139 0.34 -6.28 -0.82
C TYR A 139 0.07 -6.05 -2.32
N GLY A 140 -1.15 -6.32 -2.81
CA GLY A 140 -1.55 -5.99 -4.18
C GLY A 140 -0.83 -6.79 -5.26
N PHE A 141 -0.41 -8.02 -4.98
CA PHE A 141 0.20 -8.92 -5.95
C PHE A 141 -0.85 -9.47 -6.92
N SER A 142 -0.50 -9.63 -8.19
CA SER A 142 -1.31 -10.37 -9.15
C SER A 142 -1.36 -11.86 -8.79
N ASP A 143 -2.39 -12.57 -9.27
CA ASP A 143 -2.50 -14.02 -8.98
C ASP A 143 -1.31 -14.80 -9.55
N GLN A 144 -0.65 -14.27 -10.58
CA GLN A 144 0.55 -14.84 -11.18
C GLN A 144 1.79 -14.61 -10.29
N GLU A 145 1.99 -13.41 -9.76
CA GLU A 145 3.11 -13.13 -8.86
C GLU A 145 2.97 -13.92 -7.54
N ILE A 146 1.75 -14.09 -7.03
CA ILE A 146 1.47 -14.93 -5.87
C ILE A 146 1.78 -16.40 -6.18
N ALA A 147 1.38 -16.89 -7.36
CA ALA A 147 1.65 -18.25 -7.80
C ALA A 147 3.16 -18.54 -7.83
N ILE A 148 3.94 -17.62 -8.41
CA ILE A 148 5.40 -17.71 -8.45
C ILE A 148 5.99 -17.66 -7.04
N SER A 149 5.55 -16.72 -6.19
CA SER A 149 6.06 -16.53 -4.83
C SER A 149 5.78 -17.73 -3.92
N LEU A 150 4.64 -18.41 -4.09
CA LEU A 150 4.23 -19.55 -3.28
C LEU A 150 4.57 -20.91 -3.90
N GLY A 151 5.13 -20.95 -5.11
CA GLY A 151 5.46 -22.19 -5.81
C GLY A 151 4.25 -23.06 -6.17
N ILE A 152 3.09 -22.42 -6.41
CA ILE A 152 1.82 -23.11 -6.73
C ILE A 152 1.23 -22.62 -8.04
N SER A 153 0.25 -23.34 -8.59
CA SER A 153 -0.41 -22.91 -9.83
C SER A 153 -1.33 -21.69 -9.62
N ARG A 154 -1.49 -20.86 -10.66
CA ARG A 154 -2.42 -19.71 -10.63
C ARG A 154 -3.86 -20.14 -10.32
N GLN A 155 -4.28 -21.33 -10.74
CA GLN A 155 -5.59 -21.89 -10.41
C GLN A 155 -5.70 -22.25 -8.92
N ALA A 156 -4.62 -22.76 -8.30
CA ALA A 156 -4.58 -23.00 -6.86
C ALA A 156 -4.68 -21.71 -6.06
N VAL A 157 -4.00 -20.63 -6.51
CA VAL A 157 -4.13 -19.28 -5.92
C VAL A 157 -5.58 -18.81 -5.97
N ASN A 158 -6.21 -18.90 -7.15
CA ASN A 158 -7.60 -18.47 -7.33
C ASN A 158 -8.60 -19.25 -6.46
N ARG A 159 -8.45 -20.58 -6.38
CA ARG A 159 -9.31 -21.42 -5.54
C ARG A 159 -9.15 -21.09 -4.06
N ALA A 160 -7.92 -20.92 -3.57
CA ALA A 160 -7.65 -20.60 -2.18
C ALA A 160 -8.15 -19.19 -1.82
N LYS A 161 -7.90 -18.20 -2.67
CA LYS A 161 -8.44 -16.83 -2.54
C LYS A 161 -9.96 -16.83 -2.42
N ASN A 162 -10.66 -17.45 -3.38
CA ASN A 162 -12.12 -17.43 -3.40
C ASN A 162 -12.74 -18.17 -2.20
N ARG A 163 -12.13 -19.26 -1.75
CA ARG A 163 -12.55 -19.94 -0.51
C ARG A 163 -12.38 -19.07 0.71
N GLY A 164 -11.23 -18.41 0.87
CA GLY A 164 -11.01 -17.55 2.02
C GLY A 164 -11.96 -16.35 2.06
N ILE A 165 -12.27 -15.75 0.90
CA ILE A 165 -13.28 -14.67 0.81
C ILE A 165 -14.67 -15.17 1.18
N SER A 166 -15.05 -16.38 0.75
CA SER A 166 -16.34 -16.98 1.10
C SER A 166 -16.49 -17.17 2.60
N ILE A 167 -15.43 -17.62 3.27
CA ILE A 167 -15.42 -17.81 4.73
C ILE A 167 -15.59 -16.46 5.43
N ILE A 168 -14.82 -15.45 5.04
CA ILE A 168 -14.94 -14.10 5.62
C ILE A 168 -16.37 -13.56 5.46
N LYS A 169 -16.97 -13.71 4.28
CA LYS A 169 -18.35 -13.26 4.02
C LYS A 169 -19.37 -13.95 4.91
N GLU A 170 -19.27 -15.27 5.06
CA GLU A 170 -20.21 -16.04 5.88
C GLU A 170 -20.15 -15.64 7.35
N ILE A 171 -18.97 -15.28 7.85
CA ILE A 171 -18.80 -14.79 9.23
C ILE A 171 -19.40 -13.38 9.36
N CYS A 172 -19.14 -12.48 8.40
CA CYS A 172 -19.71 -11.14 8.41
C CYS A 172 -21.24 -11.12 8.33
N GLU A 173 -21.87 -12.15 7.75
CA GLU A 173 -23.34 -12.27 7.68
C GLU A 173 -23.96 -12.85 8.97
N LYS A 174 -23.14 -13.41 9.88
CA LYS A 174 -23.58 -14.06 11.12
C LYS A 174 -23.32 -13.23 12.39
N SER A 175 -22.53 -12.17 12.29
CA SER A 175 -22.24 -11.19 13.35
C SER A 175 -23.14 -9.96 13.24
#